data_AF-A0A957PLS6-F1
#
_entry.id   AF-A0A957PLS6-F1
#
_cell.length_a   1.000
_cell.length_b   1.000
_cell.length_c   1.000
_cell.angle_alpha   90.00
_cell.angle_beta   90.00
_cell.angle_gamma   90.00
#
_symmetry.space_group_name_H-M   'P 1'
#
loop_
_entity.id
_entity.type
_entity.pdbx_description
1 polymer ?
#
loop_
_entity_poly.entity_id
_entity_poly.type
_entity_poly.pdbx_seq_one_letter_code
_entity_poly.pdbx_strand_id
1 'polypeptide(L)' 'NPIASAPTYETDVQQARAFQFLIDEGVVENLVEAAIRFVISHEAVSTALVGTSNLEQLELAATYAGRGPLPEEVLGRL' A
#
# COMPACT_ATOMS: atom_id res chain seq x y z
N ASN A 1 -15.77 -3.34 -15.35
CA ASN A 1 -14.41 -2.76 -15.39
C ASN A 1 -13.76 -3.02 -14.05
N PRO A 2 -12.66 -3.78 -13.96
CA PRO A 2 -11.94 -3.92 -12.71
C PRO A 2 -11.39 -2.55 -12.29
N ILE A 3 -11.19 -2.37 -10.98
CA ILE A 3 -10.41 -1.26 -10.44
C ILE A 3 -8.95 -1.56 -10.81
N ALA A 4 -8.52 -1.12 -11.98
CA ALA A 4 -7.19 -1.33 -12.55
C ALA A 4 -6.70 0.00 -13.14
N SER A 5 -5.40 0.28 -13.05
CA SER A 5 -4.84 1.55 -13.53
C SER A 5 -4.26 1.40 -14.94
N ALA A 6 -3.80 0.18 -15.28
CA ALA A 6 -3.25 -0.13 -16.59
C ALA A 6 -4.28 -0.86 -17.50
N PRO A 7 -4.02 -0.93 -18.82
CA PRO A 7 -4.88 -1.64 -19.76
C PRO A 7 -4.96 -3.16 -19.51
N THR A 8 -3.98 -3.73 -18.82
CA THR A 8 -3.92 -5.16 -18.49
C THR A 8 -3.49 -5.39 -17.06
N TYR A 9 -4.03 -6.44 -16.45
CA TYR A 9 -3.64 -6.89 -15.11
C TYR A 9 -2.14 -7.16 -15.00
N GLU A 10 -1.54 -7.76 -16.02
CA GLU A 10 -0.10 -8.02 -16.06
C GLU A 10 0.71 -6.72 -15.94
N THR A 11 0.26 -5.64 -16.59
CA THR A 11 0.94 -4.34 -16.50
C THR A 11 0.83 -3.76 -15.10
N ASP A 12 -0.34 -3.83 -14.46
CA ASP A 12 -0.50 -3.41 -13.06
C ASP A 12 0.42 -4.23 -12.12
N VAL A 13 0.54 -5.54 -12.34
CA VAL A 13 1.44 -6.41 -11.56
C VAL A 13 2.91 -6.03 -11.75
N GLN A 14 3.35 -5.73 -12.98
CA GLN A 14 4.72 -5.28 -13.22
C GLN A 14 5.02 -3.93 -12.56
N GLN A 15 4.07 -3.00 -12.58
CA GLN A 15 4.20 -1.72 -11.88
C GLN A 15 4.26 -1.92 -10.37
N ALA A 16 3.42 -2.77 -9.79
CA ALA A 16 3.46 -3.08 -8.37
C ALA A 16 4.81 -3.70 -7.95
N ARG A 17 5.40 -4.56 -8.79
CA ARG A 17 6.72 -5.17 -8.54
C ARG A 17 7.86 -4.15 -8.49
N ALA A 18 7.72 -2.97 -9.07
CA ALA A 18 8.73 -1.92 -8.96
C ALA A 18 8.94 -1.49 -7.49
N PHE A 19 7.95 -1.71 -6.61
CA PHE A 19 8.01 -1.39 -5.19
C PHE A 19 8.51 -2.54 -4.30
N GLN A 20 9.00 -3.64 -4.89
CA GLN A 20 9.51 -4.80 -4.16
C GLN A 20 10.66 -4.44 -3.20
N PHE A 21 11.43 -3.40 -3.52
CA PHE A 21 12.53 -2.90 -2.68
C PHE A 21 12.06 -2.54 -1.25
N LEU A 22 10.80 -2.13 -1.07
CA LEU A 22 10.25 -1.80 0.25
C LEU A 22 10.23 -3.02 1.19
N ILE A 23 10.02 -4.20 0.62
CA ILE A 23 10.02 -5.46 1.36
C ILE A 23 11.46 -5.91 1.57
N ASP A 24 12.28 -5.83 0.52
CA ASP A 24 13.67 -6.28 0.55
C ASP A 24 14.52 -5.48 1.57
N GLU A 25 14.19 -4.20 1.78
CA GLU A 25 14.80 -3.32 2.78
C GLU A 25 14.13 -3.41 4.17
N GLY A 26 13.06 -4.20 4.32
CA GLY A 26 12.37 -4.40 5.59
C GLY A 26 11.51 -3.23 6.05
N VAL A 27 11.14 -2.31 5.15
CA VAL A 27 10.26 -1.17 5.46
C VAL A 27 8.82 -1.61 5.74
N VAL A 28 8.37 -2.64 5.01
CA VAL A 28 7.04 -3.23 5.06
C VAL A 28 7.12 -4.75 4.91
N GLU A 29 6.10 -5.48 5.36
CA GLU A 29 6.01 -6.93 5.22
C GLU A 29 5.56 -7.37 3.83
N ASN A 30 4.76 -6.55 3.15
CA ASN A 30 4.24 -6.80 1.81
C ASN A 30 3.73 -5.50 1.16
N LEU A 31 3.36 -5.58 -0.13
CA LEU A 31 2.89 -4.42 -0.89
C LEU A 31 1.49 -3.92 -0.45
N VAL A 32 0.70 -4.73 0.26
CA VAL A 32 -0.59 -4.27 0.81
C VAL A 32 -0.35 -3.31 1.98
N GLU A 33 0.60 -3.62 2.85
CA GLU A 33 1.05 -2.70 3.90
C GLU A 33 1.56 -1.38 3.29
N ALA A 34 2.40 -1.46 2.26
CA ALA A 34 2.93 -0.26 1.59
C ALA A 34 1.80 0.64 1.07
N ALA A 35 0.82 0.08 0.37
CA ALA A 35 -0.29 0.85 -0.20
C ALA A 35 -1.13 1.55 0.88
N ILE A 36 -1.43 0.86 1.99
CA ILE A 36 -2.19 1.43 3.10
C ILE A 36 -1.41 2.55 3.76
N ARG A 37 -0.13 2.29 4.08
CA ARG A 37 0.73 3.27 4.76
C ARG A 37 1.04 4.47 3.88
N PHE A 38 1.15 4.30 2.56
CA PHE A 38 1.30 5.39 1.60
C PHE A 38 0.13 6.38 1.63
N VAL A 39 -1.11 5.90 1.56
CA VAL A 39 -2.29 6.78 1.54
C VAL A 39 -2.39 7.62 2.82
N ILE A 40 -2.11 7.02 3.98
CA ILE A 40 -2.15 7.73 5.27
C ILE A 40 -0.91 8.59 5.53
N SER A 41 0.12 8.52 4.68
CA SER A 41 1.31 9.37 4.79
C SER A 41 1.08 10.79 4.28
N HIS A 42 0.03 11.01 3.48
CA HIS A 42 -0.25 12.32 2.94
C HIS A 42 -1.14 13.14 3.88
N GLU A 43 -0.62 14.24 4.43
CA GLU A 43 -1.33 15.08 5.42
C GLU A 43 -2.70 15.61 4.94
N ALA A 44 -2.89 15.76 3.63
CA ALA A 44 -4.16 16.21 3.05
C ALA A 44 -5.24 15.12 3.04
N VAL A 45 -4.91 13.87 3.36
CA VAL A 45 -5.85 12.74 3.39
C VAL A 45 -6.34 12.53 4.81
N SER A 46 -7.60 12.89 5.07
CA SER A 46 -8.23 12.66 6.39
C SER A 46 -8.70 11.22 6.60
N THR A 47 -9.01 10.50 5.52
CA THR A 47 -9.62 9.16 5.57
C THR A 47 -9.17 8.31 4.40
N ALA A 48 -8.77 7.07 4.67
CA ALA A 48 -8.54 6.03 3.66
C ALA A 48 -9.66 4.98 3.71
N LEU A 49 -10.28 4.69 2.55
CA LEU A 49 -11.30 3.64 2.44
C LEU A 49 -10.66 2.35 1.94
N VAL A 50 -10.73 1.28 2.73
CA VAL A 50 -10.16 -0.03 2.39
C VAL A 50 -11.29 -1.02 2.11
N GLY A 51 -11.27 -1.62 0.92
CA GLY A 51 -12.19 -2.70 0.55
C GLY A 51 -11.66 -4.05 1.02
N THR A 52 -12.43 -4.77 1.84
CA THR A 52 -12.07 -6.11 2.34
C THR A 52 -13.18 -7.11 2.04
N SER A 53 -12.80 -8.38 1.90
CA SER A 53 -13.71 -9.50 1.63
C SER A 53 -13.93 -10.40 2.85
N ASN A 54 -13.15 -10.22 3.91
CA ASN A 54 -13.26 -10.97 5.17
C ASN A 54 -12.70 -10.17 6.35
N LEU A 55 -12.88 -10.69 7.57
CA LEU A 55 -12.44 -10.05 8.81
C LEU A 55 -10.91 -9.96 8.94
N GLU A 56 -10.19 -11.01 8.55
CA GLU A 56 -8.73 -11.05 8.63
C GLU A 56 -8.09 -9.91 7.81
N GLN A 57 -8.60 -9.63 6.61
CA GLN A 57 -8.15 -8.52 5.79
C GLN A 57 -8.42 -7.15 6.45
N LEU A 58 -9.54 -7.02 7.19
CA LEU A 58 -9.85 -5.80 7.94
C LEU A 58 -8.87 -5.62 9.12
N GLU A 59 -8.59 -6.68 9.85
CA GLU A 59 -7.65 -6.66 10.98
C GLU A 59 -6.22 -6.36 10.52
N LEU A 60 -5.78 -6.95 9.40
CA LEU A 60 -4.49 -6.63 8.78
C LEU A 60 -4.44 -5.16 8.32
N ALA A 61 -5.50 -4.65 7.68
CA ALA A 61 -5.54 -3.26 7.25
C ALA A 61 -5.44 -2.28 8.43
N ALA A 62 -6.16 -2.56 9.53
CA ALA A 62 -6.07 -1.79 10.77
C ALA A 62 -4.67 -1.89 11.40
N THR A 63 -4.06 -3.08 11.38
CA THR A 63 -2.70 -3.30 11.90
C THR A 63 -1.67 -2.49 11.11
N TYR A 64 -1.72 -2.52 9.79
CA TYR A 64 -0.80 -1.76 8.94
C TYR A 64 -1.00 -0.26 9.09
N ALA A 65 -2.24 0.23 9.15
CA ALA A 65 -2.52 1.63 9.42
C ALA A 65 -2.01 2.06 10.81
N GLY A 66 -2.12 1.18 11.81
CA GLY A 66 -1.62 1.40 13.17
C GLY A 66 -0.10 1.49 13.29
N ARG A 67 0.66 1.02 12.29
CA ARG A 67 2.11 1.23 12.20
C ARG A 67 2.48 2.66 11.78
N GLY A 68 1.50 3.47 11.41
CA GLY A 68 1.68 4.86 11.03
C GLY A 68 2.20 5.05 9.60
N PRO A 69 2.53 6.30 9.24
CA PRO A 69 2.97 6.65 7.90
C PRO A 69 4.29 5.95 7.53
N LEU A 70 4.60 5.95 6.23
CA LEU A 70 5.92 5.56 5.75
C LEU A 70 6.96 6.63 6.15
N PRO A 71 8.22 6.25 6.36
CA PRO A 71 9.29 7.23 6.58
C PRO A 71 9.44 8.17 5.38
N GLU A 72 9.75 9.45 5.61
CA GLU A 72 9.88 10.47 4.56
C GLU A 72 10.93 10.09 3.50
N GLU A 73 12.04 9.48 3.91
CA GLU A 73 13.09 8.99 3.00
C GLU A 73 12.55 7.94 2.03
N VAL A 74 11.61 7.11 2.48
CA VAL A 74 10.95 6.10 1.65
C VAL A 74 9.98 6.77 0.68
N LEU A 75 9.19 7.74 1.15
CA LEU A 75 8.24 8.48 0.31
C LEU A 75 8.92 9.21 -0.84
N GLY A 76 10.12 9.76 -0.62
CA GLY A 76 10.91 10.41 -1.67
C GLY A 76 11.42 9.49 -2.79
N ARG A 77 11.23 8.17 -2.65
CA ARG A 77 11.66 7.14 -3.61
C ARG A 77 10.49 6.48 -4.35
N LEU A 78 9.25 6.81 -3.97
CA LEU A 78 8.01 6.33 -4.61
C LEU A 78 7.65 7.19 -5.82
#